data_AF-A0A3E1RGP4-F1
#
_entry.id   AF-A0A3E1RGP4-F1
#
_cell.length_a   1.000
_cell.length_b   1.000
_cell.length_c   1.000
_cell.angle_alpha   90.00
_cell.angle_beta   90.00
_cell.angle_gamma   90.00
#
_symmetry.space_group_name_H-M   'P 1'
#
loop_
_entity.id
_entity.type
_entity.pdbx_description
1 polymer ?
#
loop_
_entity_poly.entity_id
_entity_poly.type
_entity_poly.pdbx_seq_one_letter_code
_entity_poly.pdbx_strand_id
1 'polypeptide(L)'
;MTYCVAIKLNAGLVFLSDSRTNAGLDQISTFRKMIVYEKPDDRFMVLLSAGNLSISQSIREILQVERLKDHDEDEGVTIWNAKSMFDAARVLGAAIRKVHDRDAGSLQQSGVDFNVSLIFGGQIKGEGMRLFQVYSAGNFIEATPETPYFQVGESKYGKPVLDRVITPTTPLDEAAKCALVSMDSTLKSNLSVGLPMDMVVYEANSFQTDKVVCIDENNPYFKMLHGSWGQKLREVFDSIEDPTWDGAQTEVPLMVPTARSLPLKKITTPDERLI
;
A
#
# COMPACT_ATOMS: atom_id res chain seq x y z
N MET A 1 1.02 -12.48 -1.09
CA MET A 1 1.32 -12.44 -2.54
C MET A 1 0.69 -11.21 -3.19
N THR A 2 0.97 -10.01 -2.69
CA THR A 2 0.46 -8.74 -3.24
C THR A 2 1.18 -7.61 -2.52
N TYR A 3 1.49 -6.51 -3.19
CA TYR A 3 1.78 -5.23 -2.56
C TYR A 3 1.13 -4.10 -3.36
N CYS A 4 0.34 -3.28 -2.68
CA CYS A 4 -0.19 -2.04 -3.21
C CYS A 4 0.03 -0.89 -2.22
N VAL A 5 0.23 0.31 -2.75
CA VAL A 5 0.38 1.54 -1.99
C VAL A 5 -0.37 2.68 -2.67
N ALA A 6 -0.99 3.53 -1.86
CA ALA A 6 -1.53 4.80 -2.32
C ALA A 6 -1.10 5.92 -1.37
N ILE A 7 -0.78 7.08 -1.95
CA ILE A 7 -0.25 8.25 -1.25
C ILE A 7 -1.16 9.44 -1.58
N LYS A 8 -1.57 10.16 -0.55
CA LYS A 8 -2.36 11.39 -0.61
C LYS A 8 -1.49 12.57 -0.21
N LEU A 9 -1.34 13.52 -1.12
CA LEU A 9 -0.54 14.74 -0.94
C LEU A 9 -1.44 15.96 -1.17
N ASN A 10 -0.94 17.15 -0.82
CA ASN A 10 -1.61 18.40 -1.18
C ASN A 10 -1.69 18.57 -2.71
N ALA A 11 -0.68 18.11 -3.43
CA ALA A 11 -0.58 18.23 -4.89
C ALA A 11 -1.44 17.22 -5.67
N GLY A 12 -1.82 16.09 -5.06
CA GLY A 12 -2.47 15.03 -5.79
C GLY A 12 -2.48 13.67 -5.07
N LEU A 13 -2.75 12.61 -5.84
CA LEU A 13 -2.70 11.22 -5.39
C LEU A 13 -1.72 10.41 -6.24
N VAL A 14 -1.03 9.44 -5.62
CA VAL A 14 -0.18 8.47 -6.31
C VAL A 14 -0.63 7.08 -5.93
N PHE A 15 -0.82 6.19 -6.91
CA PHE A 15 -1.20 4.80 -6.71
C PHE A 15 -0.19 3.88 -7.39
N LEU A 16 0.15 2.77 -6.74
CA LEU A 16 1.04 1.75 -7.27
C LEU A 16 0.58 0.36 -6.81
N SER A 17 0.51 -0.60 -7.73
CA SER A 17 0.20 -1.99 -7.40
C SER A 17 1.06 -2.96 -8.20
N ASP A 18 1.57 -4.00 -7.55
CA ASP A 18 2.16 -5.15 -8.23
C ASP A 18 1.07 -6.03 -8.88
N SER A 19 1.46 -7.03 -9.66
CA SER A 19 0.51 -7.90 -10.38
C SER A 19 0.64 -9.39 -10.09
N ARG A 20 1.71 -9.82 -9.41
CA ARG A 20 1.88 -11.23 -9.01
C ARG A 20 0.80 -11.64 -8.02
N THR A 21 0.10 -12.72 -8.32
CA THR A 21 -1.06 -13.16 -7.53
C THR A 21 -1.04 -14.67 -7.38
N ASN A 22 -1.44 -15.15 -6.20
CA ASN A 22 -1.71 -16.56 -5.96
C ASN A 22 -3.15 -16.89 -6.37
N ALA A 23 -3.33 -17.73 -7.39
CA ALA A 23 -4.63 -18.19 -7.86
C ALA A 23 -4.98 -19.62 -7.38
N GLY A 24 -4.09 -20.28 -6.62
CA GLY A 24 -4.28 -21.64 -6.15
C GLY A 24 -2.95 -22.34 -5.85
N LEU A 25 -3.01 -23.59 -5.40
CA LEU A 25 -1.79 -24.40 -5.18
C LEU A 25 -0.98 -24.46 -6.49
N ASP A 26 0.27 -24.00 -6.42
CA ASP A 26 1.22 -23.90 -7.55
C ASP A 26 0.75 -23.02 -8.74
N GLN A 27 -0.25 -22.18 -8.54
CA GLN A 27 -0.76 -21.27 -9.57
C GLN A 27 -0.41 -19.82 -9.24
N ILE A 28 0.83 -19.43 -9.56
CA ILE A 28 1.26 -18.03 -9.51
C ILE A 28 1.08 -17.42 -10.89
N SER A 29 0.33 -16.33 -10.98
CA SER A 29 -0.02 -15.68 -12.25
C SER A 29 -0.09 -14.16 -12.11
N THR A 30 -0.26 -13.50 -13.25
CA THR A 30 -0.29 -12.03 -13.34
C THR A 30 -1.73 -11.55 -13.46
N PHE A 31 -2.21 -10.79 -12.46
CA PHE A 31 -3.52 -10.16 -12.46
C PHE A 31 -3.39 -8.69 -12.07
N ARG A 32 -4.12 -7.81 -12.78
CA ARG A 32 -4.18 -6.39 -12.42
C ARG A 32 -4.90 -6.22 -11.08
N LYS A 33 -4.28 -5.44 -10.20
CA LYS A 33 -4.80 -5.12 -8.86
C LYS A 33 -5.21 -3.67 -8.70
N MET A 34 -5.25 -2.93 -9.82
CA MET A 34 -5.66 -1.54 -9.88
C MET A 34 -6.76 -1.37 -10.91
N ILE A 35 -7.74 -0.54 -10.57
CA ILE A 35 -8.84 -0.15 -11.45
C ILE A 35 -9.04 1.34 -11.33
N VAL A 36 -9.20 2.02 -12.46
CA VAL A 36 -9.52 3.44 -12.54
C VAL A 36 -10.98 3.58 -12.97
N TYR A 37 -11.74 4.37 -12.22
CA TYR A 37 -13.08 4.83 -12.55
C TYR A 37 -13.02 6.33 -12.81
N GLU A 38 -13.30 6.74 -14.03
CA GLU A 38 -13.16 8.12 -14.44
C GLU A 38 -14.41 8.59 -15.18
N LYS A 39 -14.85 9.80 -14.85
CA LYS A 39 -15.81 10.57 -15.62
C LYS A 39 -15.27 12.00 -15.66
N PRO A 40 -14.67 12.42 -16.78
CA PRO A 40 -14.05 13.73 -16.93
C PRO A 40 -14.95 14.86 -16.43
N ASP A 41 -14.32 15.88 -15.85
CA ASP A 41 -14.97 17.07 -15.27
C ASP A 41 -15.92 16.82 -14.08
N ASP A 42 -16.05 15.57 -13.61
CA ASP A 42 -16.94 15.16 -12.51
C ASP A 42 -16.21 14.36 -11.43
N ARG A 43 -15.55 13.24 -11.77
CA ARG A 43 -14.92 12.37 -10.77
C ARG A 43 -13.79 11.52 -11.33
N PHE A 44 -12.83 11.26 -10.46
CA PHE A 44 -11.74 10.30 -10.66
C PHE A 44 -11.59 9.46 -9.41
N MET A 45 -11.57 8.12 -9.54
CA MET A 45 -11.45 7.20 -8.43
C MET A 45 -10.57 6.01 -8.82
N VAL A 46 -9.79 5.49 -7.88
CA VAL A 46 -8.92 4.34 -8.06
C VAL A 46 -9.18 3.33 -6.94
N LEU A 47 -9.31 2.07 -7.32
CA LEU A 47 -9.41 0.94 -6.41
C LEU A 47 -8.18 0.04 -6.54
N LEU A 48 -7.49 -0.20 -5.43
CA LEU A 48 -6.41 -1.17 -5.31
C LEU A 48 -6.88 -2.39 -4.50
N SER A 49 -6.49 -3.60 -4.90
CA SER A 49 -6.91 -4.83 -4.24
C SER A 49 -5.75 -5.70 -3.74
N ALA A 50 -5.94 -6.28 -2.54
CA ALA A 50 -5.11 -7.32 -1.98
C ALA A 50 -5.96 -8.36 -1.24
N GLY A 51 -5.40 -9.56 -1.07
CA GLY A 51 -6.08 -10.68 -0.41
C GLY A 51 -6.51 -11.75 -1.42
N ASN A 52 -7.66 -12.38 -1.18
CA ASN A 52 -8.16 -13.43 -2.04
C ASN A 52 -8.63 -12.89 -3.40
N LEU A 53 -8.09 -13.46 -4.49
CA LEU A 53 -8.36 -13.02 -5.85
C LEU A 53 -9.85 -13.14 -6.22
N SER A 54 -10.51 -14.26 -5.93
CA SER A 54 -11.92 -14.47 -6.32
C SER A 54 -12.86 -13.52 -5.57
N ILE A 55 -12.56 -13.24 -4.30
CA ILE A 55 -13.28 -12.25 -3.48
C ILE A 55 -13.09 -10.86 -4.07
N SER A 56 -11.85 -10.44 -4.34
CA SER A 56 -11.56 -9.10 -4.87
C SER A 56 -12.18 -8.86 -6.25
N GLN A 57 -12.18 -9.86 -7.13
CA GLN A 57 -12.84 -9.80 -8.44
C GLN A 57 -14.36 -9.72 -8.30
N SER A 58 -14.96 -10.51 -7.39
CA SER A 58 -16.39 -10.44 -7.12
C SER A 58 -16.81 -9.06 -6.59
N ILE A 59 -16.03 -8.48 -5.67
CA ILE A 59 -16.29 -7.14 -5.14
C ILE A 59 -16.24 -6.10 -6.26
N ARG A 60 -15.23 -6.17 -7.15
CA ARG A 60 -15.13 -5.28 -8.32
C ARG A 60 -16.39 -5.34 -9.18
N GLU A 61 -16.85 -6.54 -9.52
CA GLU A 61 -18.01 -6.70 -10.41
C GLU A 61 -19.30 -6.19 -9.73
N ILE A 62 -19.49 -6.50 -8.45
CA ILE A 62 -20.63 -6.00 -7.68
C ILE A 62 -20.57 -4.48 -7.55
N LEU A 63 -19.41 -3.89 -7.29
CA LEU A 63 -19.24 -2.44 -7.11
C LEU A 63 -19.77 -1.62 -8.29
N GLN A 64 -19.67 -2.15 -9.51
CA GLN A 64 -20.14 -1.43 -10.71
C GLN A 64 -21.67 -1.29 -10.76
N VAL A 65 -22.40 -2.21 -10.14
CA VAL A 65 -23.86 -2.27 -10.18
C VAL A 65 -24.52 -2.03 -8.82
N GLU A 66 -23.74 -2.05 -7.74
CA GLU A 66 -24.25 -1.94 -6.36
C GLU A 66 -24.90 -0.59 -6.11
N ARG A 67 -26.08 -0.64 -5.49
CA ARG A 67 -26.87 0.50 -5.10
C ARG A 67 -27.10 0.45 -3.60
N LEU A 68 -26.38 1.28 -2.87
CA LEU A 68 -26.58 1.44 -1.45
C LEU A 68 -27.87 2.23 -1.22
N LYS A 69 -28.85 1.58 -0.61
CA LYS A 69 -30.12 2.17 -0.22
C LYS A 69 -30.19 2.30 1.29
N ASP A 70 -30.63 3.45 1.79
CA ASP A 70 -30.93 3.60 3.21
C ASP A 70 -32.38 3.10 3.48
N HIS A 71 -33.28 3.24 2.49
CA HIS A 71 -34.63 2.66 2.47
C HIS A 71 -34.95 1.98 1.12
N ASP A 72 -35.84 0.97 1.11
CA ASP A 72 -36.15 0.17 -0.09
C ASP A 72 -36.64 1.00 -1.29
N GLU A 73 -37.33 2.11 -1.02
CA GLU A 73 -37.90 3.03 -2.00
C GLU A 73 -36.85 3.98 -2.63
N ASP A 74 -35.65 4.09 -2.06
CA ASP A 74 -34.61 4.98 -2.57
C ASP A 74 -34.07 4.50 -3.93
N GLU A 75 -33.72 5.45 -4.80
CA GLU A 75 -33.05 5.15 -6.08
C GLU A 75 -31.69 4.46 -5.89
N GLY A 76 -31.05 4.72 -4.74
CA GLY A 76 -29.78 4.15 -4.30
C GLY A 76 -28.54 4.94 -4.75
N VAL A 77 -27.53 4.95 -3.87
CA VAL A 77 -26.22 5.55 -4.13
C VAL A 77 -25.31 4.52 -4.79
N THR A 78 -24.63 4.93 -5.85
CA THR A 78 -23.64 4.19 -6.62
C THR A 78 -22.33 4.97 -6.63
N ILE A 79 -21.23 4.35 -7.04
CA ILE A 79 -19.96 5.09 -7.25
C ILE A 79 -20.09 6.20 -8.31
N TRP A 80 -21.08 6.14 -9.20
CA TRP A 80 -21.28 7.07 -10.31
C TRP A 80 -22.20 8.26 -10.00
N ASN A 81 -23.02 8.17 -8.96
CA ASN A 81 -23.89 9.26 -8.50
C ASN A 81 -23.58 9.72 -7.06
N ALA A 82 -22.64 9.07 -6.37
CA ALA A 82 -22.15 9.49 -5.06
C ALA A 82 -21.74 10.97 -5.09
N LYS A 83 -22.13 11.71 -4.05
CA LYS A 83 -21.85 13.14 -3.86
C LYS A 83 -20.54 13.38 -3.10
N SER A 84 -20.02 12.36 -2.43
CA SER A 84 -18.75 12.39 -1.72
C SER A 84 -17.99 11.08 -1.90
N MET A 85 -16.67 11.12 -1.75
CA MET A 85 -15.84 9.92 -1.74
C MET A 85 -16.17 9.01 -0.54
N PHE A 86 -16.70 9.56 0.55
CA PHE A 86 -17.20 8.77 1.68
C PHE A 86 -18.42 7.93 1.29
N ASP A 87 -19.38 8.50 0.54
CA ASP A 87 -20.52 7.74 0.04
C ASP A 87 -20.06 6.64 -0.92
N ALA A 88 -19.11 6.94 -1.81
CA ALA A 88 -18.53 5.94 -2.69
C ALA A 88 -17.83 4.82 -1.89
N ALA A 89 -17.13 5.14 -0.80
CA ALA A 89 -16.56 4.15 0.11
C ALA A 89 -17.62 3.32 0.87
N ARG A 90 -18.77 3.91 1.23
CA ARG A 90 -19.92 3.17 1.78
C ARG A 90 -20.49 2.16 0.77
N VAL A 91 -20.62 2.55 -0.50
CA VAL A 91 -21.06 1.65 -1.58
C VAL A 91 -20.08 0.48 -1.71
N LEU A 92 -18.77 0.74 -1.66
CA LEU A 92 -17.75 -0.31 -1.64
C LEU A 92 -17.88 -1.24 -0.42
N GLY A 93 -18.11 -0.68 0.77
CA GLY A 93 -18.37 -1.46 1.97
C GLY A 93 -19.60 -2.36 1.85
N ALA A 94 -20.66 -1.88 1.21
CA ALA A 94 -21.86 -2.68 0.93
C ALA A 94 -21.58 -3.82 -0.08
N ALA A 95 -20.81 -3.54 -1.13
CA ALA A 95 -20.37 -4.55 -2.09
C ALA A 95 -19.57 -5.68 -1.41
N ILE A 96 -18.67 -5.34 -0.49
CA ILE A 96 -17.91 -6.33 0.31
C ILE A 96 -18.85 -7.22 1.12
N ARG A 97 -19.80 -6.62 1.86
CA ARG A 97 -20.76 -7.39 2.67
C ARG A 97 -21.62 -8.32 1.83
N LYS A 98 -22.03 -7.89 0.65
CA LYS A 98 -22.79 -8.72 -0.29
C LYS A 98 -22.01 -9.93 -0.78
N VAL A 99 -20.71 -9.78 -1.08
CA VAL A 99 -19.84 -10.92 -1.40
C VAL A 99 -19.64 -11.82 -0.17
N HIS A 100 -19.45 -11.22 0.99
CA HIS A 100 -19.31 -11.95 2.25
C HIS A 100 -20.55 -12.82 2.54
N ASP A 101 -21.75 -12.26 2.46
CA ASP A 101 -23.00 -12.98 2.72
C ASP A 101 -23.23 -14.13 1.74
N ARG A 102 -22.72 -14.01 0.51
CA ARG A 102 -22.79 -15.03 -0.54
C ARG A 102 -21.76 -16.16 -0.33
N ASP A 103 -20.50 -15.81 -0.04
CA ASP A 103 -19.37 -16.73 -0.19
C ASP A 103 -18.73 -17.17 1.14
N ALA A 104 -18.84 -16.38 2.21
CA ALA A 104 -18.05 -16.59 3.43
C ALA A 104 -18.35 -17.95 4.10
N GLY A 105 -19.62 -18.39 4.10
CA GLY A 105 -20.00 -19.69 4.66
C GLY A 105 -19.37 -20.87 3.91
N SER A 106 -19.39 -20.84 2.58
CA SER A 106 -18.79 -21.89 1.74
C SER A 106 -17.26 -21.90 1.82
N LEU A 107 -16.64 -20.72 1.88
CA LEU A 107 -15.20 -20.57 2.06
C LEU A 107 -14.75 -21.14 3.42
N GLN A 108 -15.48 -20.80 4.48
CA GLN A 108 -15.18 -21.29 5.83
C GLN A 108 -15.28 -22.83 5.92
N GLN A 109 -16.30 -23.43 5.30
CA GLN A 109 -16.43 -24.89 5.22
C GLN A 109 -15.25 -25.56 4.49
N SER A 110 -14.60 -24.83 3.58
CA SER A 110 -13.44 -25.28 2.82
C SER A 110 -12.09 -24.92 3.49
N GLY A 111 -12.12 -24.35 4.70
CA GLY A 111 -10.91 -23.92 5.43
C GLY A 111 -10.24 -22.67 4.85
N VAL A 112 -10.98 -21.83 4.11
CA VAL A 112 -10.48 -20.59 3.51
C VAL A 112 -11.11 -19.39 4.21
N ASP A 113 -10.27 -18.46 4.68
CA ASP A 113 -10.75 -17.23 5.29
C ASP A 113 -11.26 -16.22 4.25
N PHE A 114 -12.34 -15.51 4.59
CA PHE A 114 -12.78 -14.35 3.85
C PHE A 114 -11.84 -13.17 4.11
N ASN A 115 -10.81 -13.04 3.28
CA ASN A 115 -9.77 -12.04 3.44
C ASN A 115 -9.63 -11.14 2.20
N VAL A 116 -9.93 -9.85 2.37
CA VAL A 116 -9.72 -8.81 1.38
C VAL A 116 -9.32 -7.50 2.07
N SER A 117 -8.38 -6.79 1.46
CA SER A 117 -7.94 -5.47 1.92
C SER A 117 -7.81 -4.57 0.70
N LEU A 118 -8.53 -3.45 0.71
CA LEU A 118 -8.63 -2.56 -0.44
C LEU A 118 -8.15 -1.17 -0.08
N ILE A 119 -7.62 -0.45 -1.07
CA ILE A 119 -7.40 0.98 -0.97
C ILE A 119 -8.30 1.65 -2.00
N PHE A 120 -9.08 2.64 -1.59
CA PHE A 120 -9.99 3.36 -2.46
C PHE A 120 -9.76 4.86 -2.31
N GLY A 121 -9.38 5.54 -3.38
CA GLY A 121 -9.05 6.96 -3.32
C GLY A 121 -9.38 7.69 -4.61
N GLY A 122 -9.54 9.00 -4.52
CA GLY A 122 -9.96 9.80 -5.65
C GLY A 122 -10.44 11.20 -5.27
N GLN A 123 -11.15 11.82 -6.20
CA GLN A 123 -11.78 13.12 -6.01
C GLN A 123 -13.10 13.18 -6.79
N ILE A 124 -14.13 13.70 -6.13
CA ILE A 124 -15.43 14.03 -6.73
C ILE A 124 -15.58 15.56 -6.72
N LYS A 125 -16.13 16.12 -7.79
CA LYS A 125 -16.33 17.56 -7.93
C LYS A 125 -17.11 18.14 -6.76
N GLY A 126 -16.58 19.21 -6.18
CA GLY A 126 -17.13 19.84 -4.97
C GLY A 126 -16.51 19.34 -3.67
N GLU A 127 -15.63 18.34 -3.72
CA GLU A 127 -14.89 17.83 -2.57
C GLU A 127 -13.37 17.83 -2.81
N GLY A 128 -12.59 17.88 -1.74
CA GLY A 128 -11.15 17.60 -1.81
C GLY A 128 -10.86 16.13 -2.10
N MET A 129 -9.60 15.82 -2.42
CA MET A 129 -9.15 14.44 -2.58
C MET A 129 -9.29 13.66 -1.27
N ARG A 130 -9.73 12.41 -1.36
CA ARG A 130 -9.86 11.50 -0.20
C ARG A 130 -9.29 10.14 -0.53
N LEU A 131 -8.80 9.45 0.50
CA LEU A 131 -8.14 8.17 0.38
C LEU A 131 -8.52 7.30 1.57
N PHE A 132 -8.99 6.08 1.31
CA PHE A 132 -9.51 5.16 2.30
C PHE A 132 -8.80 3.82 2.24
N GLN A 133 -8.63 3.20 3.40
CA GLN A 133 -8.33 1.78 3.52
C GLN A 133 -9.61 1.04 3.95
N VAL A 134 -10.04 0.06 3.16
CA VAL A 134 -11.28 -0.70 3.38
C VAL A 134 -10.94 -2.14 3.77
N TYR A 135 -11.54 -2.61 4.85
CA TYR A 135 -11.28 -3.92 5.45
C TYR A 135 -12.31 -4.97 5.04
N SER A 136 -12.03 -6.26 5.30
CA SER A 136 -12.92 -7.40 5.00
C SER A 136 -14.34 -7.27 5.56
N ALA A 137 -14.54 -6.53 6.66
CA ALA A 137 -15.85 -6.27 7.25
C ALA A 137 -16.66 -5.15 6.56
N GLY A 138 -16.09 -4.54 5.51
CA GLY A 138 -16.68 -3.43 4.76
C GLY A 138 -16.65 -2.08 5.49
N ASN A 139 -16.00 -2.01 6.66
CA ASN A 139 -15.66 -0.74 7.31
C ASN A 139 -14.33 -0.21 6.76
N PHE A 140 -14.05 1.08 7.01
CA PHE A 140 -12.89 1.74 6.46
C PHE A 140 -12.39 2.87 7.35
N ILE A 141 -11.12 3.25 7.15
CA ILE A 141 -10.49 4.45 7.71
C ILE A 141 -10.06 5.37 6.59
N GLU A 142 -9.83 6.65 6.91
CA GLU A 142 -9.40 7.67 5.95
C GLU A 142 -8.00 8.20 6.26
N ALA A 143 -7.24 8.50 5.21
CA ALA A 143 -5.91 9.11 5.31
C ALA A 143 -6.01 10.58 5.74
N THR A 144 -5.19 10.95 6.72
CA THR A 144 -5.05 12.32 7.24
C THR A 144 -3.67 12.87 6.91
N PRO A 145 -3.38 14.16 7.15
CA PRO A 145 -2.03 14.69 6.99
C PRO A 145 -0.96 13.97 7.83
N GLU A 146 -1.33 13.45 9.01
CA GLU A 146 -0.45 12.68 9.89
C GLU A 146 -0.20 11.25 9.38
N THR A 147 -1.13 10.72 8.56
CA THR A 147 -1.00 9.40 7.93
C THR A 147 -1.42 9.51 6.46
N PRO A 148 -0.54 10.06 5.59
CA PRO A 148 -0.88 10.45 4.24
C PRO A 148 -0.85 9.29 3.23
N TYR A 149 -0.61 8.05 3.66
CA TYR A 149 -0.54 6.91 2.76
C TYR A 149 -1.11 5.64 3.40
N PHE A 150 -1.55 4.72 2.56
CA PHE A 150 -1.94 3.37 2.96
C PHE A 150 -1.21 2.33 2.13
N GLN A 151 -1.00 1.16 2.73
CA GLN A 151 -0.42 -0.01 2.08
C GLN A 151 -1.28 -1.25 2.36
N VAL A 152 -1.42 -2.13 1.37
CA VAL A 152 -2.10 -3.43 1.52
C VAL A 152 -1.25 -4.56 0.93
N GLY A 153 -1.38 -5.77 1.50
CA GLY A 153 -0.52 -6.91 1.18
C GLY A 153 0.80 -6.92 1.98
N GLU A 154 1.90 -7.28 1.34
CA GLU A 154 3.26 -7.41 1.91
C GLU A 154 3.93 -6.03 2.11
N SER A 155 3.36 -5.20 2.98
CA SER A 155 3.69 -3.78 3.09
C SER A 155 4.95 -3.43 3.89
N LYS A 156 5.46 -4.36 4.71
CA LYS A 156 6.49 -4.07 5.71
C LYS A 156 7.85 -3.68 5.11
N TYR A 157 8.22 -4.29 3.98
CA TYR A 157 9.54 -4.11 3.37
C TYR A 157 9.72 -2.71 2.76
N GLY A 158 8.67 -2.21 2.10
CA GLY A 158 8.65 -0.89 1.47
C GLY A 158 8.28 0.26 2.40
N LYS A 159 7.83 0.00 3.63
CA LYS A 159 7.39 1.03 4.58
C LYS A 159 8.49 2.01 5.01
N PRO A 160 9.73 1.59 5.34
CA PRO A 160 10.73 2.51 5.90
C PRO A 160 11.16 3.66 4.98
N VAL A 161 11.05 3.52 3.65
CA VAL A 161 11.35 4.65 2.74
C VAL A 161 10.18 5.64 2.69
N LEU A 162 8.94 5.15 2.76
CA LEU A 162 7.74 6.00 2.81
C LEU A 162 7.76 6.86 4.08
N ASP A 163 8.04 6.23 5.23
CA ASP A 163 8.12 6.94 6.53
C ASP A 163 9.18 8.04 6.57
N ARG A 164 10.25 7.91 5.77
CA ARG A 164 11.37 8.87 5.76
C ARG A 164 11.17 10.03 4.79
N VAL A 165 10.38 9.84 3.73
CA VAL A 165 10.34 10.77 2.59
C VAL A 165 8.97 11.42 2.41
N ILE A 166 7.88 10.69 2.69
CA ILE A 166 6.54 11.16 2.37
C ILE A 166 6.03 12.12 3.46
N THR A 167 5.67 13.32 3.03
CA THR A 167 4.99 14.34 3.81
C THR A 167 3.85 14.93 2.98
N PRO A 168 2.83 15.58 3.56
CA PRO A 168 1.74 16.19 2.78
C PRO A 168 2.20 17.19 1.71
N THR A 169 3.37 17.81 1.90
CA THR A 169 3.98 18.78 0.97
C THR A 169 4.90 18.16 -0.08
N THR A 170 5.17 16.85 -0.03
CA THR A 170 6.01 16.17 -1.02
C THR A 170 5.42 16.34 -2.43
N PRO A 171 6.21 16.75 -3.44
CA PRO A 171 5.74 16.82 -4.83
C PRO A 171 5.34 15.46 -5.40
N LEU A 172 4.43 15.45 -6.37
CA LEU A 172 3.92 14.21 -6.99
C LEU A 172 5.04 13.34 -7.60
N ASP A 173 5.99 13.94 -8.30
CA ASP A 173 7.10 13.21 -8.93
C ASP A 173 8.02 12.55 -7.90
N GLU A 174 8.23 13.20 -6.76
CA GLU A 174 9.00 12.65 -5.65
C GLU A 174 8.25 11.51 -4.95
N ALA A 175 6.94 11.66 -4.76
CA ALA A 175 6.11 10.59 -4.20
C ALA A 175 6.02 9.37 -5.13
N ALA A 176 5.89 9.57 -6.44
CA ALA A 176 5.94 8.50 -7.43
C ALA A 176 7.28 7.76 -7.39
N LYS A 177 8.40 8.51 -7.36
CA LYS A 177 9.73 7.94 -7.19
C LYS A 177 9.87 7.16 -5.87
N CYS A 178 9.36 7.70 -4.77
CA CYS A 178 9.38 7.04 -3.46
C CYS A 178 8.56 5.73 -3.48
N ALA A 179 7.39 5.72 -4.12
CA ALA A 179 6.59 4.51 -4.29
C ALA A 179 7.34 3.43 -5.10
N LEU A 180 8.08 3.82 -6.15
CA LEU A 180 8.91 2.88 -6.91
C LEU A 180 10.07 2.31 -6.08
N VAL A 181 10.74 3.14 -5.27
CA VAL A 181 11.79 2.67 -4.35
C VAL A 181 11.22 1.73 -3.28
N SER A 182 10.01 2.02 -2.79
CA SER A 182 9.27 1.18 -1.86
C SER A 182 8.97 -0.20 -2.47
N MET A 183 8.53 -0.22 -3.74
CA MET A 183 8.29 -1.45 -4.49
C MET A 183 9.58 -2.22 -4.76
N ASP A 184 10.67 -1.55 -5.13
CA ASP A 184 11.98 -2.16 -5.36
C ASP A 184 12.48 -2.94 -4.13
N SER A 185 12.43 -2.28 -2.97
CA SER A 185 12.80 -2.90 -1.69
C SER A 185 11.94 -4.14 -1.40
N THR A 186 10.67 -4.09 -1.75
CA THR A 186 9.71 -5.19 -1.53
C THR A 186 9.98 -6.35 -2.49
N LEU A 187 10.17 -6.09 -3.78
CA LEU A 187 10.52 -7.09 -4.79
C LEU A 187 11.81 -7.84 -4.43
N LYS A 188 12.81 -7.13 -3.92
CA LYS A 188 14.10 -7.71 -3.52
C LYS A 188 13.99 -8.63 -2.30
N SER A 189 13.04 -8.38 -1.40
CA SER A 189 12.93 -9.08 -0.11
C SER A 189 11.78 -10.08 -0.02
N ASN A 190 10.82 -10.07 -0.95
CA ASN A 190 9.66 -10.96 -0.90
C ASN A 190 9.19 -11.39 -2.30
N LEU A 191 9.38 -12.68 -2.62
CA LEU A 191 9.05 -13.27 -3.92
C LEU A 191 7.55 -13.30 -4.23
N SER A 192 6.69 -13.06 -3.24
CA SER A 192 5.25 -13.05 -3.42
C SER A 192 4.73 -11.76 -4.08
N VAL A 193 5.59 -10.75 -4.20
CA VAL A 193 5.37 -9.51 -4.94
C VAL A 193 6.12 -9.60 -6.27
N GLY A 194 5.54 -9.08 -7.35
CA GLY A 194 6.17 -9.24 -8.67
C GLY A 194 5.67 -8.29 -9.74
N LEU A 195 6.56 -8.06 -10.70
CA LEU A 195 6.30 -7.34 -11.94
C LEU A 195 5.32 -8.10 -12.86
N PRO A 196 4.65 -7.41 -13.80
CA PRO A 196 4.63 -5.94 -13.95
C PRO A 196 3.93 -5.23 -12.78
N MET A 197 4.12 -3.91 -12.67
CA MET A 197 3.38 -3.06 -11.73
C MET A 197 2.63 -1.97 -12.49
N ASP A 198 1.45 -1.59 -12.01
CA ASP A 198 0.67 -0.48 -12.54
C ASP A 198 0.84 0.74 -11.64
N MET A 199 1.12 1.90 -12.23
CA MET A 199 1.22 3.19 -11.56
C MET A 199 0.24 4.19 -12.15
N VAL A 200 -0.42 4.94 -11.28
CA VAL A 200 -1.30 6.07 -11.65
C VAL A 200 -0.97 7.28 -10.79
N VAL A 201 -0.81 8.44 -11.43
CA VAL A 201 -0.60 9.73 -10.76
C VAL A 201 -1.76 10.65 -11.10
N TYR A 202 -2.38 11.25 -10.09
CA TYR A 202 -3.52 12.13 -10.22
C TYR A 202 -3.18 13.51 -9.66
N GLU A 203 -3.45 14.56 -10.42
CA GLU A 203 -3.26 15.95 -9.98
C GLU A 203 -4.55 16.47 -9.33
N ALA A 204 -4.41 17.19 -8.23
CA ALA A 204 -5.56 17.74 -7.52
C ALA A 204 -6.43 18.61 -8.45
N ASN A 205 -7.74 18.35 -8.44
CA ASN A 205 -8.77 19.05 -9.21
C ASN A 205 -8.72 18.83 -10.73
N SER A 206 -7.96 17.85 -11.24
CA SER A 206 -7.97 17.55 -12.68
C SER A 206 -9.19 16.73 -13.11
N PHE A 207 -9.76 15.94 -12.19
CA PHE A 207 -10.88 14.98 -12.43
C PHE A 207 -10.66 13.94 -13.55
N GLN A 208 -9.44 13.85 -14.07
CA GLN A 208 -8.99 12.87 -15.05
C GLN A 208 -7.46 12.75 -15.02
N THR A 209 -6.88 11.68 -15.55
CA THR A 209 -5.42 11.59 -15.72
C THR A 209 -4.99 10.70 -16.88
N ASP A 210 -4.00 11.19 -17.63
CA ASP A 210 -3.26 10.40 -18.62
C ASP A 210 -1.96 9.80 -18.05
N LYS A 211 -1.61 10.12 -16.78
CA LYS A 211 -0.40 9.62 -16.11
C LYS A 211 -0.62 8.20 -15.58
N VAL A 212 -0.82 7.27 -16.50
CA VAL A 212 -1.05 5.85 -16.26
C VAL A 212 0.03 5.05 -16.96
N VAL A 213 0.74 4.17 -16.24
CA VAL A 213 1.82 3.38 -16.82
C VAL A 213 1.89 1.97 -16.23
N CYS A 214 2.13 0.99 -17.10
CA CYS A 214 2.52 -0.37 -16.71
C CYS A 214 4.05 -0.48 -16.80
N ILE A 215 4.69 -0.89 -15.72
CA ILE A 215 6.14 -0.98 -15.58
C ILE A 215 6.49 -2.46 -15.46
N ASP A 216 7.15 -3.00 -16.47
CA ASP A 216 7.66 -4.36 -16.49
C ASP A 216 9.16 -4.41 -16.14
N GLU A 217 9.74 -5.60 -16.26
CA GLU A 217 11.18 -5.85 -16.03
C GLU A 217 12.09 -5.12 -17.02
N ASN A 218 11.56 -4.64 -18.15
CA ASN A 218 12.31 -4.00 -19.22
C ASN A 218 12.21 -2.47 -19.21
N ASN A 219 11.37 -1.90 -18.35
CA ASN A 219 11.21 -0.47 -18.22
C ASN A 219 12.56 0.23 -17.89
N PRO A 220 13.04 1.15 -18.75
CA PRO A 220 14.38 1.75 -18.60
C PRO A 220 14.48 2.64 -17.36
N TYR A 221 13.41 3.36 -17.01
CA TYR A 221 13.40 4.20 -15.82
C TYR A 221 13.50 3.37 -14.54
N PHE A 222 12.74 2.27 -14.46
CA PHE A 222 12.77 1.39 -13.29
C PHE A 222 14.13 0.70 -13.14
N LYS A 223 14.75 0.24 -14.23
CA LYS A 223 16.14 -0.30 -14.21
C LYS A 223 17.14 0.73 -13.71
N MET A 224 17.08 1.96 -14.23
CA MET A 224 17.93 3.06 -13.80
C MET A 224 17.74 3.37 -12.31
N LEU A 225 16.49 3.42 -11.83
CA LEU A 225 16.15 3.68 -10.44
C LEU A 225 16.70 2.59 -9.52
N HIS A 226 16.46 1.31 -9.83
CA HIS A 226 16.96 0.17 -9.09
C HIS A 226 18.49 0.21 -8.93
N GLY A 227 19.22 0.37 -10.06
CA GLY A 227 20.68 0.40 -10.04
C GLY A 227 21.24 1.60 -9.27
N SER A 228 20.70 2.80 -9.56
CA SER A 228 21.17 4.04 -8.92
C SER A 228 20.90 4.05 -7.42
N TRP A 229 19.72 3.57 -6.99
CA TRP A 229 19.34 3.51 -5.58
C TRP A 229 20.23 2.53 -4.81
N GLY A 230 20.44 1.33 -5.36
CA GLY A 230 21.30 0.32 -4.76
C GLY A 230 22.75 0.81 -4.59
N GLN A 231 23.30 1.46 -5.61
CA GLN A 231 24.64 2.03 -5.56
C GLN A 231 24.75 3.12 -4.48
N LYS A 232 23.85 4.11 -4.49
CA LYS A 232 23.90 5.21 -3.52
C LYS A 232 23.69 4.76 -2.07
N LEU A 233 22.83 3.76 -1.84
CA LEU A 233 22.68 3.17 -0.52
C LEU A 233 23.97 2.53 -0.03
N ARG A 234 24.73 1.88 -0.92
CA ARG A 234 26.02 1.29 -0.56
C ARG A 234 27.05 2.36 -0.23
N GLU A 235 27.13 3.41 -1.04
CA GLU A 235 28.03 4.55 -0.81
C GLU A 235 27.74 5.23 0.54
N VAL A 236 26.47 5.47 0.86
CA VAL A 236 26.06 6.03 2.15
C VAL A 236 26.43 5.09 3.29
N PHE A 237 26.20 3.78 3.13
CA PHE A 237 26.58 2.79 4.14
C PHE A 237 28.09 2.77 4.39
N ASP A 238 28.90 2.77 3.34
CA ASP A 238 30.37 2.76 3.42
C ASP A 238 30.93 4.08 3.99
N SER A 239 30.15 5.17 3.98
CA SER A 239 30.52 6.45 4.61
C SER A 239 30.23 6.55 6.12
N ILE A 240 29.49 5.58 6.69
CA ILE A 240 29.20 5.56 8.13
C ILE A 240 30.42 5.02 8.86
N GLU A 241 30.86 5.70 9.92
CA GLU A 241 32.00 5.27 10.73
C GLU A 241 31.79 3.89 11.35
N ASP A 242 32.86 3.08 11.37
CA ASP A 242 32.82 1.75 11.95
C ASP A 242 32.58 1.81 13.46
N PRO A 243 31.73 0.92 14.01
CA PRO A 243 31.54 0.82 15.44
C PRO A 243 32.85 0.42 16.13
N THR A 244 33.24 1.18 17.15
CA THR A 244 34.44 0.92 17.95
C THR A 244 34.11 0.06 19.18
N TRP A 245 34.80 -1.06 19.32
CA TRP A 245 34.50 -2.12 20.32
C TRP A 245 35.57 -2.29 21.41
N ASP A 246 36.69 -1.56 21.35
CA ASP A 246 37.82 -1.70 22.26
C ASP A 246 37.86 -0.62 23.36
N GLY A 247 36.91 0.31 23.35
CA GLY A 247 36.82 1.38 24.33
C GLY A 247 37.77 2.55 24.05
N ALA A 248 38.35 2.62 22.84
CA ALA A 248 39.07 3.79 22.39
C ALA A 248 38.16 5.04 22.43
N GLN A 249 38.76 6.20 22.70
CA GLN A 249 38.04 7.47 22.66
C GLN A 249 37.69 7.80 21.20
N THR A 250 36.40 7.71 20.87
CA THR A 250 35.84 8.18 19.61
C THR A 250 34.88 9.34 19.87
N GLU A 251 34.63 10.16 18.84
CA GLU A 251 33.63 11.24 18.92
C GLU A 251 32.20 10.69 19.09
N VAL A 252 31.95 9.47 18.59
CA VAL A 252 30.65 8.78 18.64
C VAL A 252 30.81 7.37 19.26
N PRO A 253 30.94 7.24 20.59
CA PRO A 253 31.24 5.96 21.22
C PRO A 253 30.04 5.02 21.22
N LEU A 254 30.22 3.79 20.73
CA LEU A 254 29.21 2.72 20.81
C LEU A 254 29.06 2.18 22.24
N MET A 255 30.18 1.93 22.91
CA MET A 255 30.20 1.37 24.26
C MET A 255 30.10 2.49 25.30
N VAL A 256 28.88 2.76 25.76
CA VAL A 256 28.61 3.75 26.80
C VAL A 256 28.11 3.10 28.10
N PRO A 257 28.55 3.56 29.28
CA PRO A 257 28.02 3.08 30.55
C PRO A 257 26.53 3.43 30.70
N THR A 258 25.68 2.42 30.89
CA THR A 258 24.22 2.58 31.04
C THR A 258 23.77 2.17 32.43
N ALA A 259 23.12 3.08 33.16
CA ALA A 259 22.69 2.85 34.54
C ALA A 259 21.45 1.93 34.66
N ARG A 260 20.59 1.89 33.63
CA ARG A 260 19.30 1.17 33.67
C ARG A 260 19.35 -0.21 32.98
N SER A 261 20.22 -0.37 31.99
CA SER A 261 20.33 -1.59 31.19
C SER A 261 21.79 -1.99 31.14
N LEU A 262 22.23 -2.88 32.04
CA LEU A 262 23.62 -3.31 32.11
C LEU A 262 24.02 -4.08 30.83
N PRO A 263 25.27 -3.95 30.35
CA PRO A 263 25.79 -4.77 29.26
C PRO A 263 25.68 -6.28 29.58
N LEU A 264 25.53 -7.10 28.53
CA LEU A 264 25.50 -8.55 28.68
C LEU A 264 26.80 -9.05 29.32
N LYS A 265 26.68 -9.84 30.40
CA LYS A 265 27.82 -10.51 31.04
C LYS A 265 28.10 -11.83 30.33
N LYS A 266 29.36 -12.04 29.92
CA LYS A 266 29.83 -13.36 29.46
C LYS A 266 29.97 -14.26 30.69
N ILE A 267 29.35 -15.44 30.65
CA ILE A 267 29.59 -16.51 31.63
C ILE A 267 30.82 -17.28 31.14
N THR A 268 31.94 -17.18 31.85
CA THR A 268 33.19 -17.85 31.47
C THR A 268 33.52 -19.09 32.28
N THR A 269 32.80 -19.29 33.39
CA THR A 269 32.97 -20.45 34.28
C THR A 269 31.63 -21.03 34.69
N PRO A 270 31.54 -22.33 35.03
CA PRO A 270 30.30 -22.94 35.52
C PRO A 270 29.74 -22.31 36.80
N ASP A 271 30.59 -21.63 37.57
CA ASP A 271 30.24 -20.99 38.84
C ASP A 271 29.65 -19.58 38.64
N GLU A 272 29.81 -18.98 37.45
CA GLU A 272 29.22 -17.68 37.13
C GLU A 272 27.73 -17.83 36.81
N ARG A 273 26.87 -17.15 37.60
CA ARG A 273 25.44 -17.04 37.34
C ARG A 273 25.08 -15.64 36.81
N LEU A 274 24.05 -15.58 35.98
CA LEU A 274 23.45 -14.34 35.46
C LEU A 274 22.68 -13.54 36.52
N ILE A 275 22.35 -14.19 37.64
CA ILE A 275 21.64 -13.66 38.81
C ILE A 275 22.45 -14.07 40.05
#